data_AF-A0A6L9ZGW0-F1
#
_entry.id   AF-A0A6L9ZGW0-F1
#
_cell.length_a   1.000
_cell.length_b   1.000
_cell.length_c   1.000
_cell.angle_alpha   90.00
_cell.angle_beta   90.00
_cell.angle_gamma   90.00
#
_symmetry.space_group_name_H-M   'P 1'
#
loop_
_entity.id
_entity.type
_entity.pdbx_description
1 polymer ?
#
loop_
_entity_poly.entity_id
_entity_poly.type
_entity_poly.pdbx_seq_one_letter_code
_entity_poly.pdbx_strand_id
1 'polypeptide(L)'
;GCLPIEEMARRGEDTMRYGPLKPVGLFDARKGDFRAPENQHHRPYAVVQLRQEDKTGQLWNMVGFQTNLRWGEQKRVFRLIPGLEEAEFVRMGVMHRNTFLNAPELLQPTLQFKKRSTLLAAGQLVGTESYTAAAAGGWLAGTNAARLVLGLELVTMPPTTMMGALFDFISSASPKHFQPMPPNFGILPELAVRIKNKRERYGAYRDRALADLDGWLSRLRVSAA
;
A
#
# COMPACT_ATOMS: atom_id res chain seq x y z
N GLY A 1 0.47 10.01 1.21
CA GLY A 1 -0.83 9.76 0.56
C GLY A 1 -0.69 9.81 -0.94
N CYS A 2 -1.71 9.33 -1.66
CA CYS A 2 -1.82 9.37 -3.12
C CYS A 2 -1.92 10.82 -3.61
N LEU A 3 -0.81 11.40 -4.07
CA LEU A 3 -0.75 12.79 -4.53
C LEU A 3 -0.79 12.86 -6.06
N PRO A 4 -1.48 13.84 -6.67
CA PRO A 4 -1.40 14.08 -8.10
C PRO A 4 0.03 14.35 -8.56
N ILE A 5 0.39 13.89 -9.76
CA ILE A 5 1.75 14.04 -10.32
C ILE A 5 2.18 15.51 -10.43
N GLU A 6 1.25 16.39 -10.80
CA GLU A 6 1.47 17.83 -10.88
C GLU A 6 1.70 18.48 -9.51
N GLU A 7 1.10 17.94 -8.44
CA GLU A 7 1.35 18.39 -7.07
C GLU A 7 2.68 17.87 -6.55
N MET A 8 3.12 16.68 -6.97
CA MET A 8 4.49 16.22 -6.71
C MET A 8 5.52 17.13 -7.38
N ALA A 9 5.31 17.50 -8.65
CA ALA A 9 6.20 18.41 -9.37
C ALA A 9 6.34 19.76 -8.66
N ARG A 10 5.24 20.32 -8.12
CA ARG A 10 5.25 21.58 -7.36
C ARG A 10 6.06 21.53 -6.07
N ARG A 11 6.20 20.35 -5.45
CA ARG A 11 6.90 20.18 -4.16
C ARG A 11 8.43 20.17 -4.29
N GLY A 12 8.95 20.14 -5.52
CA GLY A 12 10.37 20.21 -5.80
C GLY A 12 10.74 19.34 -7.01
N GLU A 13 11.80 19.76 -7.71
CA GLU A 13 12.29 19.15 -8.95
C GLU A 13 12.47 17.63 -8.84
N ASP A 14 13.11 17.18 -7.76
CA ASP A 14 13.43 15.77 -7.55
C ASP A 14 12.27 14.94 -6.96
N THR A 15 11.16 15.57 -6.56
CA THR A 15 10.07 14.88 -5.84
C THR A 15 9.52 13.71 -6.66
N MET A 16 9.31 13.92 -7.96
CA MET A 16 8.82 12.87 -8.85
C MET A 16 9.87 11.77 -9.05
N ARG A 17 11.17 12.12 -9.10
CA ARG A 17 12.30 11.19 -9.29
C ARG A 17 12.50 10.26 -8.10
N TYR A 18 12.13 10.68 -6.89
CA TYR A 18 12.09 9.78 -5.72
C TYR A 18 10.78 8.98 -5.61
N GLY A 19 9.75 9.37 -6.35
CA GLY A 19 8.44 8.73 -6.38
C GLY A 19 8.20 7.91 -7.66
N PRO A 20 7.23 8.29 -8.50
CA PRO A 20 6.82 7.51 -9.68
C PRO A 20 7.88 7.44 -10.78
N LEU A 21 8.85 8.38 -10.81
CA LEU A 21 9.90 8.43 -11.83
C LEU A 21 11.21 7.73 -11.42
N LYS A 22 11.21 6.98 -10.31
CA LYS A 22 12.44 6.42 -9.74
C LYS A 22 13.06 5.35 -10.65
N PRO A 23 14.36 5.46 -11.02
CA PRO A 23 15.04 4.47 -11.86
C PRO A 23 15.62 3.28 -11.08
N VAL A 24 15.22 3.08 -9.82
CA VAL A 24 15.89 2.14 -8.91
C VAL A 24 15.74 0.70 -9.40
N GLY A 25 16.87 0.05 -9.71
CA GLY A 25 16.91 -1.33 -10.16
C GLY A 25 16.61 -1.52 -11.64
N LEU A 26 16.48 -0.44 -12.41
CA LEU A 26 16.17 -0.47 -13.84
C LEU A 26 17.37 -0.01 -14.66
N PHE A 27 17.72 -0.80 -15.67
CA PHE A 27 18.78 -0.49 -16.62
C PHE A 27 18.32 -0.89 -18.03
N ASP A 28 18.89 -0.25 -19.04
CA ASP A 28 18.67 -0.65 -20.43
C ASP A 28 19.49 -1.93 -20.70
N ALA A 29 18.82 -3.07 -20.86
CA ALA A 29 19.48 -4.35 -21.08
C ALA A 29 20.42 -4.34 -22.30
N ARG A 30 20.16 -3.49 -23.30
CA ARG A 30 21.00 -3.33 -24.49
C ARG A 30 22.34 -2.66 -24.18
N LYS A 31 22.41 -1.91 -23.08
CA LYS A 31 23.57 -1.14 -22.62
C LYS A 31 24.29 -1.78 -21.44
N GLY A 32 23.77 -2.88 -20.90
CA GLY A 32 24.32 -3.56 -19.72
C GLY A 32 23.93 -2.92 -18.37
N ASP A 33 24.22 -3.63 -17.28
CA ASP A 33 23.94 -3.18 -15.91
C ASP A 33 24.85 -1.98 -15.55
N PHE A 34 24.27 -0.86 -15.13
CA PHE A 34 25.00 0.36 -14.73
C PHE A 34 25.86 0.16 -13.47
N ARG A 35 25.75 -0.98 -12.78
CA ARG A 35 26.69 -1.36 -11.70
C ARG A 35 28.07 -1.69 -12.24
N ALA A 36 28.17 -2.12 -13.50
CA ALA A 36 29.46 -2.31 -14.15
C ALA A 36 30.11 -0.93 -14.40
N PRO A 37 31.39 -0.72 -14.03
CA PRO A 37 32.06 0.58 -14.14
C PRO A 37 31.92 1.24 -15.52
N GLU A 38 32.03 0.46 -16.59
CA GLU A 38 31.92 0.88 -17.97
C GLU A 38 30.52 1.43 -18.34
N ASN A 39 29.46 0.96 -17.66
CA ASN A 39 28.07 1.30 -17.98
C ASN A 39 27.47 2.38 -17.07
N GLN A 40 28.25 2.91 -16.11
CA GLN A 40 27.74 3.87 -15.12
C GLN A 40 27.09 5.11 -15.75
N HIS A 41 27.63 5.57 -16.88
CA HIS A 41 27.15 6.73 -17.63
C HIS A 41 25.81 6.47 -18.37
N HIS A 42 25.35 5.21 -18.44
CA HIS A 42 24.07 4.83 -19.01
C HIS A 42 22.91 4.75 -18.00
N ARG A 43 23.18 5.05 -16.72
CA ARG A 43 22.15 5.03 -15.69
C ARG A 43 21.01 6.01 -16.04
N PRO A 44 19.75 5.55 -16.12
CA PRO A 44 18.65 6.46 -16.40
C PRO A 44 18.47 7.44 -15.24
N TYR A 45 18.30 8.72 -15.57
CA TYR A 45 18.03 9.77 -14.59
C TYR A 45 16.63 9.60 -13.96
N ALA A 46 15.65 9.29 -14.81
CA ALA A 46 14.26 9.06 -14.47
C ALA A 46 13.66 8.05 -15.46
N VAL A 47 12.57 7.39 -15.08
CA VAL A 47 11.83 6.48 -15.96
C VAL A 47 10.32 6.68 -15.79
N VAL A 48 9.56 6.43 -16.85
CA VAL A 48 8.11 6.25 -16.75
C VAL A 48 7.83 4.77 -16.96
N GLN A 49 7.11 4.16 -16.03
CA GLN A 49 6.75 2.76 -16.10
C GLN A 49 5.34 2.62 -16.67
N LEU A 50 5.19 1.74 -17.65
CA LEU A 50 3.91 1.32 -18.19
C LEU A 50 3.60 -0.10 -17.69
N ARG A 51 2.35 -0.36 -17.34
CA ARG A 51 1.86 -1.68 -16.96
C ARG A 51 0.71 -2.07 -17.86
N GLN A 52 0.81 -3.26 -18.46
CA GLN A 52 -0.27 -3.87 -19.23
C GLN A 52 -1.51 -4.06 -18.34
N GLU A 53 -2.67 -3.59 -18.81
CA GLU A 53 -3.96 -3.69 -18.09
C GLU A 53 -4.90 -4.72 -18.70
N ASP A 54 -4.81 -4.98 -20.00
CA ASP A 54 -5.65 -5.92 -20.70
C ASP A 54 -4.89 -7.18 -21.13
N LYS A 55 -5.62 -8.27 -21.42
CA LYS A 55 -5.00 -9.54 -21.83
C LYS A 55 -4.34 -9.47 -23.21
N THR A 56 -4.81 -8.60 -24.10
CA THR A 56 -4.33 -8.53 -25.49
C THR A 56 -3.13 -7.60 -25.66
N GLY A 57 -2.76 -6.84 -24.63
CA GLY A 57 -1.59 -5.96 -24.65
C GLY A 57 -1.82 -4.64 -25.38
N GLN A 58 -3.08 -4.25 -25.58
CA GLN A 58 -3.45 -3.01 -26.26
C GLN A 58 -3.58 -1.83 -25.30
N LEU A 59 -3.81 -2.09 -24.01
CA LEU A 59 -4.02 -1.07 -22.98
C LEU A 59 -2.90 -1.12 -21.95
N TRP A 60 -2.22 0.01 -21.82
CA TRP A 60 -1.12 0.20 -20.89
C TRP A 60 -1.40 1.40 -19.98
N ASN A 61 -1.30 1.19 -18.68
CA ASN A 61 -1.46 2.23 -17.68
C ASN A 61 -0.12 2.82 -17.27
N MET A 62 -0.09 4.13 -17.05
CA MET A 62 1.07 4.85 -16.52
C MET A 62 1.13 4.70 -14.99
N VAL A 63 2.17 4.02 -14.50
CA VAL A 63 2.28 3.67 -13.08
C VAL A 63 2.61 4.90 -12.24
N GLY A 64 1.73 5.24 -11.29
CA GLY A 64 1.95 6.35 -10.35
C GLY A 64 1.65 7.74 -10.90
N PHE A 65 0.94 7.83 -12.03
CA PHE A 65 0.57 9.06 -12.74
C PHE A 65 -0.89 9.50 -12.49
N GLN A 66 -1.41 9.26 -11.28
CA GLN A 66 -2.68 9.87 -10.86
C GLN A 66 -2.59 11.41 -10.99
N THR A 67 -3.64 12.05 -11.49
CA THR A 67 -3.61 13.47 -11.88
C THR A 67 -4.99 14.12 -11.84
N ASN A 68 -5.03 15.42 -11.56
CA ASN A 68 -6.15 16.34 -11.72
C ASN A 68 -5.98 17.29 -12.93
N LEU A 69 -4.93 17.12 -13.73
CA LEU A 69 -4.74 17.92 -14.95
C LEU A 69 -5.95 17.80 -15.87
N ARG A 70 -6.31 18.89 -16.54
CA ARG A 70 -7.33 18.86 -17.60
C ARG A 70 -6.86 17.91 -18.71
N TRP A 71 -7.80 17.23 -19.36
CA TRP A 71 -7.46 16.19 -20.35
C TRP A 71 -6.57 16.69 -21.51
N GLY A 72 -6.76 17.94 -21.96
CA GLY A 72 -5.87 18.55 -22.96
C GLY A 72 -4.42 18.67 -22.48
N GLU A 73 -4.23 19.04 -21.22
CA GLU A 73 -2.90 19.15 -20.60
C GLU A 73 -2.27 17.79 -20.33
N GLN A 74 -3.06 16.79 -19.95
CA GLN A 74 -2.58 15.41 -19.84
C GLN A 74 -2.01 14.94 -21.19
N LYS A 75 -2.75 15.12 -22.30
CA LYS A 75 -2.26 14.76 -23.64
C LYS A 75 -0.97 15.51 -23.98
N ARG A 76 -0.94 16.83 -23.76
CA ARG A 76 0.23 17.67 -24.05
C ARG A 76 1.46 17.23 -23.27
N VAL A 77 1.34 17.06 -21.94
CA VAL A 77 2.46 16.77 -21.05
C VAL A 77 2.92 15.32 -21.20
N PHE A 78 2.01 14.36 -21.30
CA PHE A 78 2.41 12.95 -21.38
C PHE A 78 3.05 12.58 -22.72
N ARG A 79 2.76 13.33 -23.80
CA ARG A 79 3.48 13.19 -25.08
C ARG A 79 4.91 13.74 -25.06
N LEU A 80 5.31 14.45 -24.00
CA LEU A 80 6.72 14.85 -23.82
C LEU A 80 7.59 13.69 -23.31
N ILE A 81 6.99 12.57 -22.90
CA ILE A 81 7.70 11.41 -22.40
C ILE A 81 8.25 10.61 -23.59
N PRO A 82 9.56 10.29 -23.62
CA PRO A 82 10.15 9.49 -24.69
C PRO A 82 9.43 8.14 -24.87
N GLY A 83 9.03 7.84 -26.10
CA GLY A 83 8.25 6.65 -26.46
C GLY A 83 6.73 6.83 -26.37
N LEU A 84 6.23 7.98 -25.90
CA LEU A 84 4.80 8.31 -25.83
C LEU A 84 4.41 9.51 -26.70
N GLU A 85 5.29 9.94 -27.62
CA GLU A 85 5.11 11.14 -28.44
C GLU A 85 3.80 11.10 -29.24
N GLU A 86 3.49 9.93 -29.81
CA GLU A 86 2.29 9.67 -30.59
C GLU A 86 1.26 8.81 -29.85
N ALA A 87 1.35 8.75 -28.50
CA ALA A 87 0.45 7.92 -27.72
C ALA A 87 -1.03 8.34 -27.90
N GLU A 88 -1.89 7.32 -28.03
CA GLU A 88 -3.34 7.46 -27.96
C GLU A 88 -3.83 7.19 -26.53
N PHE A 89 -4.52 8.16 -25.94
CA PHE A 89 -5.04 8.06 -24.58
C PHE A 89 -6.50 7.61 -24.60
N VAL A 90 -6.72 6.30 -24.47
CA VAL A 90 -8.06 5.69 -24.45
C VAL A 90 -8.83 6.02 -23.16
N ARG A 91 -8.12 6.22 -22.04
CA ARG A 91 -8.69 6.65 -20.76
C ARG A 91 -7.81 7.70 -20.11
N MET A 92 -8.41 8.85 -19.78
CA MET A 92 -7.71 9.94 -19.11
C MET A 92 -7.63 9.71 -17.60
N GLY A 93 -6.56 10.23 -16.99
CA GLY A 93 -6.35 10.19 -15.55
C GLY A 93 -7.34 11.08 -14.79
N VAL A 94 -7.75 10.63 -13.62
CA VAL A 94 -8.58 11.37 -12.67
C VAL A 94 -8.11 11.05 -11.24
N MET A 95 -8.23 12.01 -10.33
CA MET A 95 -8.18 11.69 -8.90
C MET A 95 -9.52 11.19 -8.42
N HIS A 96 -9.49 10.08 -7.72
CA HIS A 96 -10.70 9.47 -7.16
C HIS A 96 -10.97 10.09 -5.78
N ARG A 97 -12.25 10.39 -5.53
CA ARG A 97 -12.71 10.72 -4.19
C ARG A 97 -12.83 9.41 -3.39
N ASN A 98 -12.08 9.31 -2.30
CA ASN A 98 -12.18 8.16 -1.39
C ASN A 98 -13.09 8.49 -0.21
N THR A 99 -14.14 7.69 -0.03
CA THR A 99 -14.97 7.69 1.17
C THR A 99 -14.38 6.71 2.18
N PHE A 100 -14.15 7.17 3.41
CA PHE A 100 -13.67 6.35 4.52
C PHE A 100 -14.23 6.87 5.85
N LEU A 101 -14.26 5.99 6.84
CA LEU A 101 -14.69 6.27 8.22
C LEU A 101 -13.52 6.82 9.03
N ASN A 102 -13.82 7.65 10.03
CA ASN A 102 -12.85 7.97 11.09
C ASN A 102 -12.66 6.73 11.99
N ALA A 103 -11.92 5.73 11.51
CA ALA A 103 -11.78 4.45 12.16
C ALA A 103 -11.22 4.54 13.59
N PRO A 104 -10.25 5.40 13.93
CA PRO A 104 -9.80 5.52 15.31
C PRO A 104 -10.88 6.00 16.28
N GLU A 105 -11.84 6.78 15.79
CA GLU A 105 -12.99 7.23 16.58
C GLU A 105 -14.07 6.15 16.67
N LEU A 106 -14.31 5.43 15.58
CA LEU A 106 -15.50 4.60 15.40
C LEU A 106 -15.29 3.11 15.64
N LEU A 107 -14.07 2.58 15.45
CA LEU A 107 -13.81 1.14 15.37
C LEU A 107 -12.86 0.64 16.45
N GLN A 108 -13.07 -0.61 16.87
CA GLN A 108 -12.13 -1.41 17.67
C GLN A 108 -11.11 -2.12 16.75
N PRO A 109 -9.97 -2.62 17.27
CA PRO A 109 -9.03 -3.43 16.49
C PRO A 109 -9.64 -4.74 15.94
N THR A 110 -10.76 -5.20 16.50
CA THR A 110 -11.57 -6.32 15.99
C THR A 110 -12.40 -5.94 14.75
N LEU A 111 -12.33 -4.68 14.31
CA LEU A 111 -13.13 -4.05 13.24
C LEU A 111 -14.61 -3.85 13.54
N GLN A 112 -15.02 -4.03 14.79
CA GLN A 112 -16.36 -3.69 15.26
C GLN A 112 -16.52 -2.19 15.50
N PHE A 113 -17.73 -1.67 15.31
CA PHE A 113 -18.07 -0.33 15.77
C PHE A 113 -18.15 -0.28 17.29
N LYS A 114 -17.49 0.73 17.90
CA LYS A 114 -17.46 0.92 19.36
C LYS A 114 -18.85 1.08 19.97
N LYS A 115 -19.78 1.73 19.28
CA LYS A 115 -21.16 1.98 19.73
C LYS A 115 -22.16 0.91 19.27
N ARG A 116 -21.76 -0.03 18.42
CA ARG A 116 -22.63 -1.11 17.91
C ARG A 116 -21.77 -2.35 17.63
N SER A 117 -21.58 -3.18 18.66
CA SER A 117 -20.73 -4.36 18.59
C SER A 117 -21.15 -5.38 17.52
N THR A 118 -22.42 -5.40 17.11
CA THR A 118 -22.91 -6.28 16.03
C THR A 118 -22.63 -5.78 14.62
N LEU A 119 -22.06 -4.58 14.46
CA LEU A 119 -21.71 -4.01 13.17
C LEU A 119 -20.19 -3.97 13.00
N LEU A 120 -19.72 -4.42 11.83
CA LEU A 120 -18.29 -4.45 11.47
C LEU A 120 -18.09 -3.76 10.12
N ALA A 121 -16.90 -3.19 9.91
CA ALA A 121 -16.51 -2.60 8.64
C ALA A 121 -15.12 -3.11 8.21
N ALA A 122 -14.87 -3.18 6.91
CA ALA A 122 -13.59 -3.62 6.35
C ALA A 122 -13.28 -2.91 5.03
N GLY A 123 -12.06 -3.13 4.52
CA GLY A 123 -11.63 -2.60 3.23
C GLY A 123 -11.27 -1.11 3.27
N GLN A 124 -11.40 -0.45 2.13
CA GLN A 124 -11.12 0.98 2.01
C GLN A 124 -11.99 1.82 2.96
N LEU A 125 -13.19 1.35 3.28
CA LEU A 125 -14.12 2.04 4.17
C LEU A 125 -13.52 2.30 5.56
N VAL A 126 -12.63 1.43 6.05
CA VAL A 126 -11.96 1.63 7.35
C VAL A 126 -10.65 2.38 7.26
N GLY A 127 -10.29 2.92 6.08
CA GLY A 127 -9.05 3.65 5.89
C GLY A 127 -7.83 2.76 5.59
N THR A 128 -8.03 1.57 5.04
CA THR A 128 -6.92 0.82 4.43
C THR A 128 -6.75 1.17 2.95
N GLU A 129 -5.51 1.11 2.44
CA GLU A 129 -5.21 1.21 1.00
C GLU A 129 -4.45 -0.03 0.55
N SER A 130 -5.01 -0.82 -0.36
CA SER A 130 -4.44 -2.00 -1.05
C SER A 130 -5.49 -3.10 -1.13
N TYR A 131 -5.50 -3.85 -2.22
CA TYR A 131 -6.29 -5.08 -2.34
C TYR A 131 -5.96 -6.09 -1.25
N THR A 132 -4.68 -6.24 -0.89
CA THR A 132 -4.24 -7.17 0.15
C THR A 132 -4.70 -6.74 1.55
N ALA A 133 -4.67 -5.43 1.83
CA ALA A 133 -5.17 -4.89 3.08
C ALA A 133 -6.70 -5.04 3.19
N ALA A 134 -7.41 -4.81 2.08
CA ALA A 134 -8.85 -5.00 2.02
C ALA A 134 -9.26 -6.46 2.22
N ALA A 135 -8.55 -7.40 1.59
CA ALA A 135 -8.78 -8.83 1.78
C ALA A 135 -8.51 -9.26 3.23
N ALA A 136 -7.40 -8.80 3.83
CA ALA A 136 -7.09 -9.06 5.23
C ALA A 136 -8.18 -8.52 6.17
N GLY A 137 -8.66 -7.30 5.93
CA GLY A 137 -9.71 -6.69 6.75
C GLY A 137 -11.04 -7.42 6.59
N GLY A 138 -11.38 -7.82 5.36
CA GLY A 138 -12.57 -8.62 5.07
C GLY A 138 -12.53 -9.96 5.80
N TRP A 139 -11.39 -10.65 5.80
CA TRP A 139 -11.20 -11.88 6.56
C TRP A 139 -11.37 -11.66 8.07
N LEU A 140 -10.79 -10.60 8.64
CA LEU A 140 -10.91 -10.31 10.07
C LEU A 140 -12.35 -9.98 10.48
N ALA A 141 -12.98 -9.06 9.76
CA ALA A 141 -14.35 -8.67 10.01
C ALA A 141 -15.32 -9.85 9.80
N GLY A 142 -15.13 -10.65 8.75
CA GLY A 142 -15.94 -11.85 8.51
C GLY A 142 -15.77 -12.90 9.59
N THR A 143 -14.53 -13.15 10.02
CA THR A 143 -14.22 -14.08 11.12
C THR A 143 -14.87 -13.62 12.42
N ASN A 144 -14.74 -12.34 12.77
CA ASN A 144 -15.36 -11.79 13.98
C ASN A 144 -16.89 -11.73 13.89
N ALA A 145 -17.46 -11.49 12.71
CA ALA A 145 -18.91 -11.59 12.50
C ALA A 145 -19.42 -13.01 12.76
N ALA A 146 -18.73 -14.03 12.24
CA ALA A 146 -19.10 -15.43 12.51
C ALA A 146 -18.96 -15.76 14.01
N ARG A 147 -17.87 -15.32 14.65
CA ARG A 147 -17.63 -15.55 16.08
C ARG A 147 -18.70 -14.88 16.96
N LEU A 148 -19.15 -13.67 16.62
CA LEU A 148 -20.27 -13.01 17.30
C LEU A 148 -21.54 -13.85 17.27
N VAL A 149 -21.90 -14.39 16.09
CA VAL A 149 -23.10 -15.22 15.92
C VAL A 149 -22.99 -16.53 16.73
N LEU A 150 -21.77 -17.07 16.83
CA LEU A 150 -21.48 -18.29 17.59
C LEU A 150 -21.26 -18.04 19.10
N GLY A 151 -21.36 -16.80 19.59
CA GLY A 151 -21.09 -16.47 20.99
C GLY A 151 -19.63 -16.65 21.41
N LEU A 152 -18.70 -16.68 20.46
CA LEU A 152 -17.27 -16.85 20.70
C LEU A 152 -16.59 -15.48 20.92
N GLU A 153 -15.53 -15.48 21.73
CA GLU A 153 -14.68 -14.28 21.92
C GLU A 153 -14.09 -13.83 20.57
N LEU A 154 -13.96 -12.53 20.33
CA LEU A 154 -13.44 -12.03 19.06
C LEU A 154 -11.92 -12.06 19.01
N VAL A 155 -11.40 -12.00 17.78
CA VAL A 155 -9.96 -12.08 17.56
C VAL A 155 -9.40 -10.78 17.01
N THR A 156 -8.17 -10.52 17.40
CA THR A 156 -7.26 -9.56 16.76
C THR A 156 -6.01 -10.32 16.34
N MET A 157 -5.30 -9.82 15.33
CA MET A 157 -4.04 -10.40 14.91
C MET A 157 -2.89 -9.88 15.77
N PRO A 158 -1.81 -10.66 15.97
CA PRO A 158 -0.66 -10.18 16.73
C PRO A 158 -0.08 -8.89 16.11
N PRO A 159 0.25 -7.86 16.92
CA PRO A 159 0.71 -6.55 16.41
C PRO A 159 2.07 -6.63 15.71
N THR A 160 2.80 -7.72 15.87
CA THR A 160 4.05 -8.00 15.15
C THR A 160 3.83 -8.49 13.73
N THR A 161 2.61 -8.91 13.38
CA THR A 161 2.21 -9.18 11.99
C THR A 161 1.80 -7.88 11.29
N MET A 162 1.99 -7.81 9.98
CA MET A 162 1.55 -6.62 9.20
C MET A 162 0.05 -6.36 9.35
N MET A 163 -0.74 -7.44 9.42
CA MET A 163 -2.18 -7.35 9.57
C MET A 163 -2.60 -6.81 10.94
N GLY A 164 -1.99 -7.32 12.02
CA GLY A 164 -2.25 -6.83 13.37
C GLY A 164 -1.81 -5.38 13.54
N ALA A 165 -0.59 -5.05 13.13
CA ALA A 165 -0.10 -3.67 13.15
C ALA A 165 -1.01 -2.70 12.40
N LEU A 166 -1.50 -3.09 11.22
CA LEU A 166 -2.35 -2.23 10.40
C LEU A 166 -3.69 -1.93 11.06
N PHE A 167 -4.38 -2.96 11.57
CA PHE A 167 -5.69 -2.76 12.20
C PHE A 167 -5.60 -2.16 13.58
N ASP A 168 -4.53 -2.43 14.32
CA ASP A 168 -4.21 -1.70 15.54
C ASP A 168 -4.02 -0.21 15.24
N PHE A 169 -3.12 0.14 14.31
CA PHE A 169 -2.88 1.53 13.91
C PHE A 169 -4.16 2.24 13.45
N ILE A 170 -4.95 1.62 12.57
CA ILE A 170 -6.17 2.23 12.03
C ILE A 170 -7.22 2.48 13.12
N SER A 171 -7.20 1.70 14.19
CA SER A 171 -8.11 1.88 15.33
C SER A 171 -7.55 2.78 16.45
N SER A 172 -6.26 3.09 16.44
CA SER A 172 -5.57 3.83 17.52
C SER A 172 -4.90 5.14 17.08
N ALA A 173 -4.81 5.41 15.77
CA ALA A 173 -4.22 6.63 15.24
C ALA A 173 -4.96 7.90 15.69
N SER A 174 -4.30 9.07 15.59
CA SER A 174 -4.93 10.35 15.96
C SER A 174 -6.19 10.62 15.11
N PRO A 175 -7.40 10.69 15.71
CA PRO A 175 -8.64 10.83 14.96
C PRO A 175 -8.71 12.12 14.13
N LYS A 176 -8.12 13.21 14.64
CA LYS A 176 -8.18 14.55 14.03
C LYS A 176 -7.47 14.61 12.65
N HIS A 177 -6.46 13.76 12.46
CA HIS A 177 -5.61 13.77 11.27
C HIS A 177 -5.59 12.40 10.58
N PHE A 178 -6.56 11.55 10.89
CA PHE A 178 -6.63 10.21 10.31
C PHE A 178 -6.75 10.31 8.79
N GLN A 179 -5.90 9.55 8.11
CA GLN A 179 -5.89 9.39 6.66
C GLN A 179 -5.73 7.91 6.33
N PRO A 180 -6.35 7.43 5.25
CA PRO A 180 -6.14 6.06 4.80
C PRO A 180 -4.65 5.79 4.54
N MET A 181 -4.23 4.56 4.78
CA MET A 181 -2.85 4.18 4.54
C MET A 181 -2.68 2.74 4.06
N PRO A 182 -1.62 2.48 3.27
CA PRO A 182 -1.23 1.14 2.93
C PRO A 182 -0.39 0.48 4.02
N PRO A 183 -0.31 -0.87 4.02
CA PRO A 183 0.64 -1.60 4.87
C PRO A 183 2.07 -1.11 4.63
N ASN A 184 2.82 -0.84 5.70
CA ASN A 184 4.22 -0.46 5.61
C ASN A 184 4.99 -0.87 6.87
N PHE A 185 6.31 -0.95 6.78
CA PHE A 185 7.14 -1.40 7.90
C PHE A 185 7.23 -0.38 9.05
N GLY A 186 6.79 0.86 8.88
CA GLY A 186 6.86 1.89 9.91
C GLY A 186 5.83 1.74 11.03
N ILE A 187 4.79 0.93 10.81
CA ILE A 187 3.77 0.60 11.83
C ILE A 187 4.08 -0.69 12.58
N LEU A 188 5.12 -1.42 12.17
CA LEU A 188 5.53 -2.63 12.89
C LEU A 188 6.33 -2.23 14.15
N PRO A 189 6.14 -2.93 15.28
CA PRO A 189 6.99 -2.77 16.44
C PRO A 189 8.46 -2.98 16.08
N GLU A 190 9.37 -2.15 16.58
CA GLU A 190 10.79 -2.23 16.24
C GLU A 190 11.41 -3.58 16.65
N LEU A 191 12.48 -3.97 15.95
CA LEU A 191 13.29 -5.13 16.36
C LEU A 191 14.17 -4.72 17.55
N ALA A 192 14.37 -5.63 18.49
CA ALA A 192 15.25 -5.40 19.64
C ALA A 192 16.70 -5.09 19.23
N VAL A 193 17.14 -5.65 18.10
CA VAL A 193 18.47 -5.42 17.53
C VAL A 193 18.37 -4.66 16.22
N ARG A 194 19.17 -3.61 16.10
CA ARG A 194 19.26 -2.82 14.87
C ARG A 194 20.04 -3.58 13.80
N ILE A 195 19.36 -4.02 12.76
CA ILE A 195 19.96 -4.67 11.59
C ILE A 195 20.13 -3.66 10.45
N LYS A 196 21.37 -3.42 10.01
CA LYS A 196 21.68 -2.46 8.92
C LYS A 196 21.27 -3.01 7.55
N ASN A 197 21.53 -4.29 7.28
CA ASN A 197 21.21 -4.91 6.00
C ASN A 197 19.69 -5.02 5.84
N LYS A 198 19.16 -4.48 4.73
CA LYS A 198 17.72 -4.42 4.47
C LYS A 198 17.08 -5.82 4.34
N ARG A 199 17.74 -6.75 3.66
CA ARG A 199 17.21 -8.10 3.41
C ARG A 199 17.14 -8.89 4.72
N GLU A 200 18.22 -8.86 5.50
CA GLU A 200 18.27 -9.50 6.83
C GLU A 200 17.24 -8.90 7.79
N ARG A 201 17.12 -7.57 7.81
CA ARG A 201 16.12 -6.89 8.64
C ARG A 201 14.69 -7.31 8.28
N TYR A 202 14.37 -7.43 6.99
CA TYR A 202 13.06 -7.90 6.56
C TYR A 202 12.85 -9.39 6.87
N GLY A 203 13.90 -10.20 6.80
CA GLY A 203 13.89 -11.59 7.27
C GLY A 203 13.56 -11.70 8.76
N ALA A 204 14.22 -10.89 9.60
CA ALA A 204 13.96 -10.86 11.04
C ALA A 204 12.52 -10.45 11.39
N TYR A 205 11.96 -9.45 10.69
CA TYR A 205 10.55 -9.10 10.83
C TYR A 205 9.61 -10.25 10.45
N ARG A 206 9.89 -10.93 9.34
CA ARG A 206 9.13 -12.12 8.90
C ARG A 206 9.18 -13.21 9.97
N ASP A 207 10.36 -13.57 10.44
CA ASP A 207 10.54 -14.70 11.36
C ASP A 207 9.84 -14.47 12.69
N ARG A 208 9.95 -13.24 13.25
CA ARG A 208 9.18 -12.84 14.43
C ARG A 208 7.68 -12.93 14.18
N ALA A 209 7.19 -12.37 13.07
CA ALA A 209 5.77 -12.36 12.76
C ALA A 209 5.19 -13.78 12.59
N LEU A 210 5.94 -14.70 11.97
CA LEU A 210 5.52 -16.10 11.82
C LEU A 210 5.50 -16.83 13.17
N ALA A 211 6.53 -16.66 14.00
CA ALA A 211 6.57 -17.26 15.34
C ALA A 211 5.41 -16.79 16.22
N ASP A 212 5.10 -15.49 16.20
CA ASP A 212 3.99 -14.93 16.97
C ASP A 212 2.62 -15.38 16.44
N LEU A 213 2.52 -15.58 15.12
CA LEU A 213 1.32 -16.12 14.49
C LEU A 213 1.08 -17.59 14.89
N ASP A 214 2.12 -18.41 14.94
CA ASP A 214 2.02 -19.81 15.39
C ASP A 214 1.59 -19.90 16.85
N GLY A 215 2.16 -19.05 17.71
CA GLY A 215 1.73 -18.94 19.11
C GLY A 215 0.29 -18.48 19.25
N TRP A 216 -0.16 -17.55 18.40
CA TRP A 216 -1.54 -17.07 18.37
C TRP A 216 -2.52 -18.15 17.90
N LEU A 217 -2.20 -18.89 16.84
CA LEU A 217 -3.01 -20.01 16.35
C LEU A 217 -3.17 -21.09 17.42
N SER A 218 -2.10 -21.37 18.16
CA SER A 218 -2.12 -22.35 19.25
C SER A 218 -3.07 -21.94 20.38
N ARG A 219 -3.04 -20.66 20.79
CA ARG A 219 -3.96 -20.13 21.81
C ARG A 219 -5.43 -20.18 21.36
N LEU A 220 -5.71 -19.88 20.10
CA LEU A 220 -7.06 -19.93 19.58
C LEU A 220 -7.65 -21.34 19.55
N ARG A 221 -6.83 -22.36 19.26
CA ARG A 221 -7.27 -23.75 19.29
C ARG A 221 -7.60 -24.21 20.71
N VAL A 222 -6.82 -23.78 21.70
CA VAL A 222 -7.09 -24.07 23.11
C VAL A 222 -8.37 -23.39 23.60
N SER A 223 -8.64 -22.15 23.15
CA SER A 223 -9.86 -21.42 23.51
C SER A 223 -11.14 -21.96 22.85
N ALA A 224 -11.02 -22.79 21.82
CA ALA A 224 -12.16 -23.35 21.08
C ALA A 224 -12.53 -24.79 21.50
N ALA A 225 -11.72 -25.40 22.37
CA ALA A 225 -11.94 -26.74 22.94
C ALA A 225 -12.55 -26.62 24.34
#